data_AF-A0A0D6TMP9-F1
#
_entry.id   AF-A0A0D6TMP9-F1
#
_cell.length_a   1.000
_cell.length_b   1.000
_cell.length_c   1.000
_cell.angle_alpha   90.00
_cell.angle_beta   90.00
_cell.angle_gamma   90.00
#
_symmetry.space_group_name_H-M   'P 1'
#
loop_
_entity.id
_entity.type
_entity.pdbx_description
1 polymer ?
#
loop_
_entity_poly.entity_id
_entity_poly.type
_entity_poly.pdbx_seq_one_letter_code
_entity_poly.pdbx_strand_id
1 'polypeptide(L)'
;MLQQIIENTGIESALLFDANSNVIDSYNMDTPKRIAAMSNTIFEMCKGLTEDLKENNLNQIIIKGEALLIIGNKINNDKYLVSITKDITKLGLLLKVVDNLSNELI
;
A
#
# COMPACT_ATOMS: atom_id res chain seq x y z
N MET A 1 -10.15 -0.84 -9.04
CA MET A 1 -8.87 -1.10 -8.35
C MET A 1 -9.07 -1.68 -6.95
N LEU A 2 -9.52 -0.92 -5.93
CA LEU A 2 -9.63 -1.43 -4.54
C LEU A 2 -10.50 -2.70 -4.45
N GLN A 3 -11.69 -2.66 -5.07
CA GLN A 3 -12.59 -3.82 -5.15
C GLN A 3 -11.92 -5.06 -5.78
N GLN A 4 -11.21 -4.90 -6.90
CA GLN A 4 -10.50 -6.01 -7.55
C GLN A 4 -9.39 -6.60 -6.66
N ILE A 5 -8.68 -5.76 -5.90
CA ILE A 5 -7.69 -6.24 -4.92
C ILE A 5 -8.39 -7.08 -3.86
N ILE A 6 -9.50 -6.61 -3.32
CA ILE A 6 -10.26 -7.31 -2.29
C ILE A 6 -10.76 -8.67 -2.81
N GLU A 7 -11.39 -8.69 -3.98
CA GLU A 7 -11.93 -9.90 -4.60
C GLU A 7 -10.83 -10.92 -4.96
N ASN A 8 -9.71 -10.46 -5.50
CA ASN A 8 -8.63 -11.35 -5.97
C ASN A 8 -7.69 -11.84 -4.86
N THR A 9 -7.62 -11.13 -3.74
CA THR A 9 -6.64 -11.45 -2.66
C THR A 9 -7.29 -11.85 -1.34
N GLY A 10 -8.57 -11.53 -1.15
CA GLY A 10 -9.26 -11.73 0.13
C GLY A 10 -8.62 -10.94 1.28
N ILE A 11 -8.05 -9.77 0.99
CA ILE A 11 -7.44 -8.90 2.00
C ILE A 11 -8.49 -8.42 3.02
N GLU A 12 -8.10 -8.39 4.29
CA GLU A 12 -8.96 -8.02 5.41
C GLU A 12 -9.29 -6.52 5.41
N SER A 13 -8.31 -5.67 5.06
CA SER A 13 -8.46 -4.22 5.03
C SER A 13 -7.60 -3.60 3.94
N ALA A 14 -8.10 -2.54 3.31
CA ALA A 14 -7.33 -1.80 2.31
C ALA A 14 -7.71 -0.32 2.25
N LEU A 15 -6.77 0.52 1.84
CA LEU A 15 -6.91 1.97 1.78
C LEU A 15 -6.22 2.52 0.53
N LEU A 16 -6.95 3.32 -0.25
CA LEU A 16 -6.42 4.10 -1.36
C LEU A 16 -6.42 5.58 -0.96
N PHE A 17 -5.28 6.24 -1.08
CA PHE A 17 -5.13 7.67 -0.75
C PHE A 17 -4.20 8.38 -1.74
N ASP A 18 -4.30 9.71 -1.78
CA ASP A 18 -3.45 10.55 -2.63
C ASP A 18 -2.15 11.02 -1.92
N ALA A 19 -1.23 11.66 -2.64
CA ALA A 19 0.01 12.20 -2.08
C ALA A 19 -0.19 13.27 -0.98
N ASN A 20 -1.40 13.84 -0.86
CA ASN A 20 -1.76 14.77 0.21
C ASN A 20 -2.44 14.07 1.39
N SER A 21 -2.41 12.73 1.44
CA SER A 21 -3.07 11.90 2.45
C SER A 21 -4.60 12.00 2.46
N ASN A 22 -5.22 12.49 1.38
CA ASN A 22 -6.67 12.44 1.24
C ASN A 22 -7.09 11.02 0.90
N VAL A 23 -8.07 10.51 1.66
CA VAL A 23 -8.65 9.18 1.41
C VAL A 23 -9.48 9.23 0.14
N ILE A 24 -9.15 8.38 -0.83
CA ILE A 24 -9.92 8.19 -2.07
C ILE A 24 -10.96 7.09 -1.85
N ASP A 25 -10.55 5.96 -1.26
CA ASP A 25 -11.41 4.81 -1.00
C ASP A 25 -10.85 3.97 0.16
N SER A 26 -11.70 3.24 0.88
CA SER A 26 -11.29 2.39 2.00
C SER A 26 -12.21 1.20 2.22
N TYR A 27 -11.63 0.08 2.62
CA TYR A 27 -12.33 -1.15 2.95
C TYR A 27 -11.94 -1.61 4.36
N ASN A 28 -12.95 -1.83 5.20
CA ASN A 28 -12.84 -2.40 6.54
C ASN A 28 -11.73 -1.74 7.40
N MET A 29 -11.77 -0.42 7.49
CA MET A 29 -10.83 0.40 8.29
C MET A 29 -11.57 1.44 9.10
N ASP A 30 -11.35 1.43 10.41
CA ASP A 30 -12.00 2.38 11.32
C ASP A 30 -11.41 3.79 11.21
N THR A 31 -10.11 3.89 10.91
CA THR A 31 -9.39 5.18 10.92
C THR A 31 -8.57 5.44 9.65
N PRO A 32 -9.21 5.47 8.47
CA PRO A 32 -8.52 5.55 7.18
C PRO A 32 -7.73 6.85 7.02
N LYS A 33 -8.24 7.99 7.50
CA LYS A 33 -7.53 9.29 7.41
C LYS A 33 -6.21 9.31 8.17
N ARG A 34 -6.20 8.76 9.39
CA ARG A 34 -4.99 8.69 10.21
C ARG A 34 -3.97 7.74 9.59
N ILE A 35 -4.44 6.61 9.07
CA ILE A 35 -3.57 5.63 8.43
C ILE A 35 -2.99 6.19 7.13
N ALA A 36 -3.78 6.89 6.31
CA ALA A 36 -3.27 7.61 5.13
C ALA A 36 -2.14 8.58 5.49
N ALA A 37 -2.36 9.44 6.49
CA ALA A 37 -1.34 10.40 6.92
C ALA A 37 -0.05 9.72 7.40
N MET A 38 -0.17 8.70 8.26
CA MET A 38 0.98 7.95 8.76
C MET A 38 1.72 7.21 7.64
N SER A 39 0.99 6.54 6.75
CA SER A 39 1.56 5.82 5.62
C SER A 39 2.29 6.75 4.66
N ASN A 40 1.74 7.93 4.37
CA ASN A 40 2.41 8.93 3.54
C ASN A 40 3.74 9.38 4.15
N THR A 41 3.76 9.67 5.46
CA THR A 41 5.00 10.01 6.17
C THR A 41 6.03 8.87 6.10
N ILE A 42 5.62 7.62 6.28
CA ILE A 42 6.51 6.46 6.17
C ILE A 42 7.07 6.34 4.74
N PHE A 43 6.26 6.57 3.72
CA PHE A 43 6.71 6.59 2.32
C PHE A 43 7.78 7.65 2.06
N GLU A 44 7.57 8.88 2.52
CA GLU A 44 8.56 9.95 2.36
C GLU A 44 9.87 9.63 3.11
N MET A 45 9.78 9.08 4.33
CA MET A 45 10.97 8.67 5.09
C MET A 45 11.75 7.56 4.38
N CYS A 46 11.06 6.53 3.89
CA CYS A 46 11.69 5.43 3.17
C CYS A 46 12.25 5.89 1.82
N LYS A 47 11.61 6.85 1.15
CA LYS A 47 12.10 7.42 -0.10
C LYS A 47 13.44 8.13 0.11
N GLY A 48 13.56 8.97 1.14
CA GLY A 48 14.84 9.61 1.48
C GLY A 48 15.93 8.58 1.78
N LEU A 49 15.60 7.52 2.53
CA LEU A 49 16.53 6.42 2.79
C LEU A 49 16.97 5.70 1.50
N THR A 50 16.05 5.39 0.59
CA THR A 50 16.41 4.69 -0.66
C THR A 50 17.21 5.58 -1.59
N GLU A 51 16.91 6.88 -1.66
CA GLU A 51 17.70 7.86 -2.42
C GLU A 51 19.15 7.94 -1.92
N ASP A 52 19.37 7.96 -0.59
CA ASP A 52 20.71 7.90 0.01
C ASP A 52 21.47 6.61 -0.35
N LEU A 53 20.74 5.52 -0.59
CA LEU A 53 21.27 4.23 -1.05
C LEU A 53 21.41 4.13 -2.59
N LYS A 54 21.13 5.21 -3.32
CA LYS A 54 21.14 5.31 -4.80
C LYS A 54 20.05 4.48 -5.49
N GLU A 55 18.98 4.15 -4.77
CA GLU A 55 17.77 3.54 -5.30
C GLU A 55 16.66 4.61 -5.38
N ASN A 56 16.51 5.21 -6.55
CA ASN A 56 15.64 6.39 -6.71
C ASN A 56 14.13 6.05 -6.81
N ASN A 57 13.78 4.77 -6.87
CA ASN A 57 12.40 4.33 -7.15
C ASN A 57 11.86 3.44 -6.02
N LEU A 58 11.26 4.09 -5.02
CA LEU A 58 10.50 3.38 -3.99
C LEU A 58 9.11 2.99 -4.50
N ASN A 59 8.93 1.71 -4.83
CA ASN A 59 7.65 1.17 -5.32
C ASN A 59 6.77 0.65 -4.18
N GLN A 60 7.37 0.13 -3.10
CA GLN A 60 6.63 -0.60 -2.07
C GLN A 60 7.35 -0.59 -0.71
N ILE A 61 6.56 -0.63 0.35
CA ILE A 61 7.00 -0.84 1.73
C ILE A 61 6.22 -2.01 2.33
N ILE A 62 6.93 -2.94 2.96
CA ILE A 62 6.33 -4.06 3.69
C ILE A 62 6.72 -3.93 5.16
N ILE A 63 5.72 -3.86 6.04
CA ILE A 63 5.91 -3.81 7.49
C ILE A 63 5.31 -5.07 8.10
N LYS A 64 6.15 -5.89 8.74
CA LYS A 64 5.73 -7.09 9.46
C LYS A 64 5.67 -6.80 10.95
N GLY A 65 4.46 -6.80 11.50
CA GLY A 65 4.22 -6.87 12.94
C GLY A 65 4.11 -8.31 13.43
N GLU A 66 3.83 -8.48 14.71
CA GLU A 66 3.62 -9.81 15.32
C GLU A 66 2.37 -10.51 14.76
N ALA A 67 1.27 -9.76 14.61
CA ALA A 67 -0.04 -10.30 14.25
C ALA A 67 -0.59 -9.79 12.90
N LEU A 68 0.17 -8.94 12.21
CA LEU A 68 -0.28 -8.33 10.96
C LEU A 68 0.88 -8.00 10.03
N LEU A 69 0.54 -7.87 8.75
CA LEU A 69 1.37 -7.42 7.67
C LEU A 69 0.71 -6.19 7.04
N ILE A 70 1.46 -5.11 6.90
CA ILE A 70 1.04 -3.90 6.20
C ILE A 70 1.89 -3.79 4.93
N ILE A 71 1.22 -3.63 3.79
CA ILE A 71 1.87 -3.50 2.49
C ILE A 71 1.41 -2.17 1.90
N GLY A 72 2.30 -1.20 1.87
CA GLY A 72 2.12 0.05 1.17
C GLY A 72 2.69 -0.06 -0.23
N ASN A 73 1.91 0.29 -1.26
CA ASN A 73 2.34 0.35 -2.65
C ASN A 73 2.18 1.77 -3.18
N LYS A 74 3.18 2.24 -3.92
CA LYS A 74 3.05 3.39 -4.80
C LYS A 74 2.44 2.90 -6.11
N ILE A 75 1.23 3.36 -6.43
CA ILE A 75 0.54 2.97 -7.67
C ILE A 75 0.99 3.86 -8.83
N ASN A 76 1.11 5.16 -8.56
CA ASN A 76 1.70 6.14 -9.46
C ASN A 76 2.22 7.32 -8.63
N ASN A 77 2.60 8.44 -9.26
CA ASN A 77 3.15 9.58 -8.55
C ASN A 77 2.18 10.23 -7.54
N ASP A 78 0.87 10.02 -7.70
CA ASP A 78 -0.14 10.73 -6.93
C ASP A 78 -0.98 9.82 -6.02
N LYS A 79 -0.83 8.49 -6.12
CA LYS A 79 -1.71 7.52 -5.44
C LYS A 79 -0.95 6.39 -4.78
N TYR A 80 -1.43 6.02 -3.60
CA TYR A 80 -0.86 4.98 -2.75
C TYR A 80 -1.95 4.02 -2.29
N LEU A 81 -1.61 2.74 -2.25
CA LEU A 81 -2.47 1.67 -1.75
C LEU A 81 -1.82 1.04 -0.52
N VAL A 82 -2.53 1.05 0.61
CA VAL A 82 -2.17 0.28 1.80
C VAL A 82 -3.09 -0.91 1.93
N SER A 83 -2.53 -2.10 2.07
CA SER A 83 -3.25 -3.35 2.32
C SER A 83 -2.79 -3.93 3.66
N ILE A 84 -3.73 -4.45 4.47
CA ILE A 84 -3.43 -5.00 5.79
C ILE A 84 -4.02 -6.41 5.87
N THR A 85 -3.18 -7.38 6.25
CA THR A 85 -3.58 -8.78 6.44
C THR A 85 -3.01 -9.36 7.72
N LYS A 86 -3.73 -10.32 8.32
CA LYS A 86 -3.22 -11.15 9.41
C LYS A 86 -2.59 -12.46 8.90
N ASP A 87 -2.84 -12.78 7.63
CA ASP A 87 -2.34 -13.96 6.95
C ASP A 87 -1.14 -13.59 6.06
N ILE A 88 0.05 -13.98 6.51
CA ILE A 88 1.32 -13.76 5.80
C ILE A 88 1.35 -14.46 4.43
N THR A 89 0.58 -15.55 4.25
CA THR A 89 0.59 -16.34 3.00
C THR A 89 0.02 -15.54 1.84
N LYS A 90 -0.84 -14.55 2.13
CA LYS A 90 -1.41 -13.64 1.13
C LYS A 90 -0.39 -12.66 0.53
N LEU A 91 0.79 -12.49 1.13
CA LEU A 91 1.80 -11.54 0.63
C LEU A 91 2.13 -11.79 -0.84
N GLY A 92 2.52 -13.01 -1.22
CA GLY A 92 2.89 -13.32 -2.60
C GLY A 92 1.75 -13.05 -3.60
N LEU A 93 0.52 -13.35 -3.19
CA LEU A 93 -0.67 -13.07 -4.00
C LEU A 93 -0.93 -11.56 -4.14
N LEU A 94 -0.80 -10.81 -3.05
CA LEU A 94 -0.93 -9.35 -3.05
C LEU A 94 0.10 -8.68 -3.95
N LEU A 95 1.36 -9.11 -3.86
CA LEU A 95 2.44 -8.61 -4.71
C LEU A 95 2.07 -8.79 -6.19
N LYS A 96 1.63 -10.00 -6.57
CA LYS A 96 1.25 -10.30 -7.96
C LYS A 96 0.05 -9.49 -8.44
N VAL A 97 -1.01 -9.38 -7.62
CA VAL A 97 -2.23 -8.66 -8.02
C VAL A 97 -1.97 -7.16 -8.14
N VAL A 98 -1.23 -6.57 -7.21
CA VAL A 98 -0.91 -5.14 -7.27
C VAL A 98 0.00 -4.82 -8.45
N ASP A 99 1.02 -5.65 -8.71
CA ASP A 99 1.91 -5.45 -9.86
C ASP A 99 1.16 -5.48 -11.20
N ASN A 100 0.25 -6.44 -11.36
CA ASN A 100 -0.63 -6.51 -12.54
C ASN A 100 -1.50 -5.26 -12.70
N LEU A 101 -2.15 -4.80 -11.61
CA LEU A 101 -3.03 -3.63 -11.66
C LEU A 101 -2.28 -2.33 -11.95
N SER A 102 -1.07 -2.17 -11.40
CA SER A 102 -0.22 -1.01 -11.68
C SER A 102 0.19 -0.96 -13.16
N ASN A 103 0.45 -2.11 -13.79
CA ASN A 103 0.79 -2.19 -15.21
C ASN A 103 -0.41 -1.93 -16.14
N GLU A 104 -1.65 -2.13 -15.69
CA GLU A 104 -2.87 -1.80 -16.45
C GLU A 104 -3.24 -0.30 -16.41
N LEU A 105 -2.62 0.48 -15.52
CA LEU A 105 -2.87 1.92 -15.30
C LEU A 105 -1.88 2.84 -16.03
N ILE A 106 -0.93 2.27 -16.80
CA ILE A 106 0.08 2.97 -17.62
C ILE A 106 -0.36 2.99 -19.09
#